data_AF-A0A962NMJ3-F1
#
_entry.id   AF-A0A962NMJ3-F1
#
_cell.length_a   1.000
_cell.length_b   1.000
_cell.length_c   1.000
_cell.angle_alpha   90.00
_cell.angle_beta   90.00
_cell.angle_gamma   90.00
#
_symmetry.space_group_name_H-M   'P 1'
#
loop_
_entity.id
_entity.type
_entity.pdbx_description
1 polymer ?
#
loop_
_entity_poly.entity_id
_entity_poly.type
_entity_poly.pdbx_seq_one_letter_code
_entity_poly.pdbx_strand_id
1 'polypeptide(L)'
;MEEKKRGAERTQPATRDEFWTDERIRSFLDMLPPEGVPADYHVLLKAYRGMLPDAFARFVPFFVEAGRDINVRLADGSTFLDHLAPHRKAGPYREVLEASGAVRSRQP
;
A
#
# COMPACT_ATOMS: atom_id res chain seq x y z
N MET A 1 16.98 -13.04 31.08
CA MET A 1 17.83 -12.22 30.21
C MET A 1 17.27 -12.30 28.81
N GLU A 2 17.16 -11.15 28.18
CA GLU A 2 16.46 -10.85 26.95
C GLU A 2 17.22 -11.44 25.75
N GLU A 3 16.67 -12.44 25.06
CA GLU A 3 17.19 -12.89 23.78
C GLU A 3 16.38 -12.25 22.64
N LYS A 4 16.65 -10.97 22.40
CA LYS A 4 16.35 -10.29 21.15
C LYS A 4 17.33 -10.76 20.06
N LYS A 5 16.97 -11.80 19.31
CA LYS A 5 17.61 -12.09 18.02
C LYS A 5 16.70 -11.64 16.88
N ARG A 6 17.22 -10.66 16.14
CA ARG A 6 16.68 -10.10 14.90
C ARG A 6 16.49 -11.23 13.89
N GLY A 7 15.25 -11.46 13.45
CA GLY A 7 14.95 -12.33 12.33
C GLY A 7 14.98 -11.53 11.03
N ALA A 8 16.19 -11.17 10.58
CA ALA A 8 16.41 -10.99 9.16
C ALA A 8 16.36 -12.37 8.51
N GLU A 9 15.75 -12.45 7.33
CA GLU A 9 15.82 -13.59 6.40
C GLU A 9 15.17 -14.90 6.87
N ARG A 10 13.90 -15.09 6.50
CA ARG A 10 13.34 -16.43 6.28
C ARG A 10 12.82 -16.51 4.85
N THR A 11 13.71 -16.94 3.96
CA THR A 11 13.39 -17.51 2.65
C THR A 11 12.66 -18.83 2.88
N GLN A 12 11.33 -18.79 2.86
CA GLN A 12 10.47 -19.93 2.59
C GLN A 12 9.51 -19.46 1.48
N PRO A 13 9.48 -20.09 0.29
CA PRO A 13 8.54 -19.70 -0.75
C PRO A 13 7.12 -20.05 -0.29
N ALA A 14 6.42 -19.01 0.13
CA ALA A 14 4.99 -18.78 0.03
C ALA A 14 4.03 -19.98 -0.03
N THR A 15 3.53 -20.41 1.13
CA THR A 15 2.18 -21.00 1.23
C THR A 15 1.09 -19.89 1.38
N ARG A 16 1.47 -18.60 1.30
CA ARG A 16 0.55 -17.44 1.23
C ARG A 16 0.24 -17.00 -0.20
N ASP A 17 0.94 -17.52 -1.21
CA ASP A 17 0.74 -17.15 -2.62
C ASP A 17 -0.58 -17.66 -3.19
N GLU A 18 -1.15 -18.74 -2.64
CA GLU A 18 -2.39 -19.33 -3.17
C GLU A 18 -3.62 -18.40 -3.02
N PHE A 19 -3.58 -17.42 -2.11
CA PHE A 19 -4.69 -16.47 -1.90
C PHE A 19 -4.47 -15.08 -2.53
N TRP A 20 -3.22 -14.67 -2.76
CA TRP A 20 -2.84 -13.34 -3.27
C TRP A 20 -1.96 -13.44 -4.52
N THR A 21 -2.49 -14.08 -5.57
CA THR A 21 -1.85 -14.12 -6.87
C THR A 21 -1.70 -12.72 -7.46
N ASP A 22 -0.69 -12.51 -8.31
CA ASP A 22 -0.48 -11.21 -8.97
C ASP A 22 -1.69 -10.79 -9.82
N GLU A 23 -2.45 -11.74 -10.36
CA GLU A 23 -3.71 -11.47 -11.05
C GLU A 23 -4.76 -10.87 -10.10
N ARG A 24 -4.95 -11.45 -8.91
CA ARG A 24 -5.87 -10.92 -7.91
C ARG A 24 -5.39 -9.58 -7.36
N ILE A 25 -4.08 -9.39 -7.22
CA ILE A 25 -3.52 -8.11 -6.80
C ILE A 25 -3.82 -7.04 -7.85
N ARG A 26 -3.57 -7.34 -9.13
CA ARG A 26 -3.85 -6.43 -10.25
C ARG A 26 -5.33 -6.12 -10.41
N SER A 27 -6.24 -7.05 -10.09
CA SER A 27 -7.68 -6.78 -10.18
C SER A 27 -8.17 -5.64 -9.27
N PHE A 28 -7.38 -5.22 -8.27
CA PHE A 28 -7.70 -4.04 -7.47
C PHE A 28 -7.53 -2.74 -8.26
N LEU A 29 -6.68 -2.73 -9.29
CA LEU A 29 -6.50 -1.59 -10.18
C LEU A 29 -7.74 -1.29 -11.01
N ASP A 30 -8.65 -2.25 -11.19
CA ASP A 30 -9.89 -2.05 -11.94
C ASP A 30 -11.06 -1.55 -11.06
N MET A 31 -10.83 -1.29 -9.77
CA MET A 31 -11.91 -0.83 -8.90
C MET A 31 -12.34 0.60 -9.19
N LEU A 32 -13.66 0.75 -9.32
CA LEU A 32 -14.30 2.04 -9.54
C LEU A 32 -14.48 2.78 -8.20
N PRO A 33 -14.06 4.05 -8.12
CA PRO A 33 -14.31 4.86 -6.94
C PRO A 33 -15.82 5.20 -6.81
N PRO A 34 -16.30 5.45 -5.58
CA PRO A 34 -17.58 6.11 -5.39
C PRO A 34 -17.51 7.59 -5.83
N GLU A 35 -18.66 8.21 -6.01
CA GLU A 35 -18.77 9.62 -6.40
C GLU A 35 -18.02 10.54 -5.41
N GLY A 36 -17.25 11.49 -5.95
CA GLY A 36 -16.47 12.45 -5.16
C GLY A 36 -15.16 11.92 -4.57
N VAL A 37 -14.77 10.67 -4.86
CA VAL A 37 -13.50 10.08 -4.39
C VAL A 37 -12.54 9.87 -5.57
N PRO A 38 -11.26 10.29 -5.46
CA PRO A 38 -10.27 9.99 -6.49
C PRO A 38 -10.10 8.48 -6.70
N ALA A 39 -10.04 8.05 -7.96
CA ALA A 39 -9.88 6.63 -8.32
C ALA A 39 -8.65 5.99 -7.67
N ASP A 40 -7.51 6.69 -7.74
CA ASP A 40 -6.24 6.25 -7.19
C ASP A 40 -6.28 6.06 -5.68
N TYR A 41 -6.90 7.01 -4.98
CA TYR A 41 -7.08 6.93 -3.54
C TYR A 41 -7.98 5.75 -3.16
N HIS A 42 -9.08 5.56 -3.89
CA HIS A 42 -10.00 4.45 -3.63
C HIS A 42 -9.31 3.10 -3.77
N VAL A 43 -8.54 2.94 -4.84
CA VAL A 43 -7.78 1.72 -5.13
C VAL A 43 -6.74 1.45 -4.03
N LEU A 44 -5.94 2.45 -3.65
CA LEU A 44 -4.96 2.35 -2.56
C LEU A 44 -5.63 1.99 -1.22
N LEU A 45 -6.75 2.63 -0.89
CA LEU A 45 -7.51 2.37 0.34
C LEU A 45 -8.03 0.94 0.39
N LYS A 46 -8.56 0.43 -0.72
CA LYS A 46 -9.05 -0.93 -0.80
C LYS A 46 -7.93 -1.95 -0.73
N ALA A 47 -6.80 -1.70 -1.40
CA ALA A 47 -5.61 -2.54 -1.30
C ALA A 47 -5.10 -2.57 0.16
N TYR A 48 -4.96 -1.42 0.82
CA TYR A 48 -4.54 -1.34 2.21
C TYR A 48 -5.48 -2.09 3.17
N ARG A 49 -6.79 -2.01 2.96
CA ARG A 49 -7.79 -2.69 3.81
C ARG A 49 -7.95 -4.18 3.51
N GLY A 50 -7.66 -4.60 2.27
CA GLY A 50 -7.85 -5.97 1.80
C GLY A 50 -6.59 -6.81 1.87
N MET A 51 -5.42 -6.22 1.64
CA MET A 51 -4.15 -6.94 1.46
C MET A 51 -3.30 -6.92 2.73
N LEU A 52 -2.55 -8.00 2.92
CA LEU A 52 -1.46 -8.06 3.89
C LEU A 52 -0.27 -7.20 3.40
N PRO A 53 0.63 -6.75 4.30
CA PRO A 53 1.75 -5.89 3.93
C PRO A 53 2.60 -6.45 2.77
N ASP A 54 2.91 -7.74 2.78
CA ASP A 54 3.70 -8.38 1.71
C ASP A 54 3.00 -8.32 0.35
N ALA A 55 1.67 -8.51 0.32
CA ALA A 55 0.90 -8.42 -0.93
C ALA A 55 0.76 -6.96 -1.39
N PHE A 56 0.62 -6.04 -0.44
CA PHE A 56 0.62 -4.60 -0.74
C PHE A 56 1.96 -4.14 -1.31
N ALA A 57 3.09 -4.67 -0.81
CA ALA A 57 4.42 -4.42 -1.35
C ALA A 57 4.55 -4.82 -2.83
N ARG A 58 3.88 -5.90 -3.24
CA ARG A 58 3.78 -6.31 -4.65
C ARG A 58 2.79 -5.45 -5.46
N PHE A 59 1.73 -4.98 -4.82
CA PHE A 59 0.68 -4.16 -5.45
C PHE A 59 1.17 -2.77 -5.88
N VAL A 60 1.94 -2.08 -5.03
CA VAL A 60 2.33 -0.68 -5.27
C VAL A 60 3.14 -0.49 -6.56
N PRO A 61 4.11 -1.37 -6.92
CA PRO A 61 4.75 -1.33 -8.23
C PRO A 61 3.75 -1.40 -9.39
N PHE A 62 2.82 -2.37 -9.38
CA PHE A 62 1.79 -2.49 -10.43
C PHE A 62 0.90 -1.24 -10.52
N PHE A 63 0.61 -0.62 -9.38
CA PHE A 63 -0.15 0.61 -9.32
C PHE A 63 0.57 1.78 -10.04
N VAL A 64 1.86 1.96 -9.75
CA VAL A 64 2.69 3.00 -10.40
C VAL A 64 2.91 2.68 -11.88
N GLU A 65 3.17 1.42 -12.23
CA GLU A 65 3.32 0.97 -13.62
C GLU A 65 2.04 1.16 -14.45
N ALA A 66 0.87 1.06 -13.82
CA ALA A 66 -0.41 1.37 -14.44
C ALA A 66 -0.64 2.88 -14.67
N GLY A 67 0.34 3.73 -14.36
CA GLY A 67 0.28 5.18 -14.55
C GLY A 67 -0.58 5.90 -13.51
N ARG A 68 -0.87 5.26 -12.38
CA ARG A 68 -1.68 5.84 -11.30
C ARG A 68 -0.85 6.71 -10.37
N ASP A 69 -1.48 7.73 -9.79
CA ASP A 69 -0.80 8.68 -8.91
C ASP A 69 -0.77 8.16 -7.46
N ILE A 70 0.42 7.72 -7.01
CA ILE A 70 0.64 7.29 -5.62
C ILE A 70 0.53 8.46 -4.62
N ASN A 71 0.72 9.69 -5.11
CA ASN A 71 0.63 10.93 -4.37
C ASN A 71 -0.71 11.64 -4.56
N VAL A 72 -1.74 10.89 -4.98
CA VAL A 72 -3.11 11.39 -5.15
C VAL A 72 -3.55 12.20 -3.94
N ARG A 73 -4.05 13.42 -4.22
CA ARG A 73 -4.55 14.34 -3.21
C ARG A 73 -6.05 14.19 -3.05
N LEU A 74 -6.48 14.13 -1.80
CA LEU A 74 -7.89 14.23 -1.42
C LEU A 74 -8.37 15.69 -1.50
N ALA A 75 -9.68 15.88 -1.36
CA ALA A 75 -10.32 17.20 -1.39
C ALA A 75 -9.80 18.16 -0.30
N ASP A 76 -9.27 17.64 0.79
CA ASP A 76 -8.64 18.39 1.88
C ASP A 76 -7.13 18.66 1.66
N GLY A 77 -6.59 18.23 0.52
CA GLY A 77 -5.17 18.34 0.18
C GLY A 77 -4.27 17.32 0.86
N SER A 78 -4.82 16.38 1.63
CA SER A 78 -4.05 15.28 2.23
C SER A 78 -3.73 14.19 1.19
N THR A 79 -2.59 13.52 1.39
CA THR A 79 -2.22 12.34 0.59
C THR A 79 -2.66 11.05 1.25
N PHE A 80 -2.59 9.94 0.51
CA PHE A 80 -2.81 8.62 1.10
C PHE A 80 -1.85 8.32 2.27
N LEU A 81 -0.59 8.77 2.17
CA LEU A 81 0.41 8.57 3.21
C LEU A 81 0.08 9.33 4.50
N ASP A 82 -0.49 10.53 4.40
CA ASP A 82 -0.98 11.28 5.56
C ASP A 82 -2.16 10.60 6.25
N HIS A 83 -3.06 10.04 5.47
CA HIS A 83 -4.20 9.30 6.00
C HIS A 83 -3.75 8.04 6.78
N LEU A 84 -2.65 7.40 6.37
CA LEU A 84 -2.08 6.26 7.08
C LEU A 84 -1.23 6.63 8.30
N ALA A 85 -0.75 7.86 8.40
CA ALA A 85 0.13 8.29 9.49
C ALA A 85 -0.40 8.02 10.92
N PRO A 86 -1.68 8.26 11.26
CA PRO A 86 -2.21 7.96 12.60
C PRO A 86 -2.39 6.46 12.88
N HIS A 87 -2.34 5.59 11.87
CA HIS A 87 -2.60 4.16 12.03
C HIS A 87 -1.34 3.42 12.53
N ARG A 88 -1.34 2.98 13.80
CA ARG A 88 -0.23 2.20 14.40
C ARG A 88 0.18 0.95 13.59
N LYS A 89 -0.78 0.30 12.92
CA LYS A 89 -0.54 -0.90 12.11
C LYS A 89 -0.14 -0.61 10.67
N ALA A 90 -0.15 0.66 10.24
CA ALA A 90 0.19 1.03 8.88
C ALA A 90 1.69 1.14 8.62
N GLY A 91 2.56 0.98 9.64
CA GLY A 91 4.02 1.08 9.50
C GLY A 91 4.57 0.37 8.27
N PRO A 92 4.34 -0.96 8.12
CA PRO A 92 4.81 -1.72 6.96
C PRO A 92 4.26 -1.21 5.62
N TYR A 93 3.04 -0.68 5.59
CA TYR A 93 2.43 -0.14 4.37
C TYR A 93 3.01 1.22 4.00
N ARG A 94 3.27 2.06 5.01
CA ARG A 94 3.89 3.37 4.83
C ARG A 94 5.31 3.23 4.30
N GLU A 95 6.08 2.27 4.81
CA GLU A 95 7.42 1.97 4.30
C GLU A 95 7.41 1.61 2.82
N VAL A 96 6.46 0.77 2.38
CA VAL A 96 6.28 0.42 0.95
C VAL A 96 5.94 1.65 0.10
N LEU A 97 5.01 2.48 0.58
CA LEU A 97 4.59 3.70 -0.11
C LEU A 97 5.76 4.67 -0.26
N GLU A 98 6.47 4.96 0.84
CA GLU A 98 7.63 5.85 0.87
C GLU A 98 8.75 5.32 -0.07
N ALA A 99 9.01 4.01 -0.05
CA ALA A 99 9.97 3.37 -0.96
C ALA A 99 9.56 3.48 -2.44
N SER A 100 8.27 3.63 -2.72
CA SER A 100 7.72 3.79 -4.07
C SER A 100 7.51 5.26 -4.47
N GLY A 101 8.05 6.20 -3.69
CA GLY A 101 7.99 7.64 -3.98
C GLY A 101 6.75 8.35 -3.44
N ALA A 102 5.99 7.74 -2.54
CA ALA A 102 4.92 8.43 -1.83
C ALA A 102 5.49 9.46 -0.86
N VAL A 103 4.95 10.67 -0.89
CA VAL A 103 5.31 11.77 -0.02
C VAL A 103 4.10 12.25 0.76
N ARG A 104 4.37 12.83 1.92
CA ARG A 104 3.33 13.46 2.74
C ARG A 104 3.06 14.85 2.19
N SER A 105 1.81 15.30 2.27
CA SER A 105 1.41 16.66 1.87
C SER A 105 2.06 17.73 2.73
N ARG A 106 2.53 17.36 3.94
CA ARG A 106 3.30 18.20 4.86
C ARG A 106 4.83 18.10 4.74
N GLN A 107 5.37 17.69 3.60
CA GLN A 107 6.81 17.86 3.36
C GLN A 107 7.08 19.20 2.67
N PRO A 108 7.66 20.20 3.37
CA PRO A 108 8.31 21.35 2.74
C PRO A 108 9.60 20.96 2.01
#